data_AF-A0A3N7FBI6-F1
#
_entry.id   AF-A0A3N7FBI6-F1
#
_cell.length_a   1.000
_cell.length_b   1.000
_cell.length_c   1.000
_cell.angle_alpha   90.00
_cell.angle_beta   90.00
_cell.angle_gamma   90.00
#
_symmetry.space_group_name_H-M   'P 1'
#
loop_
_entity.id
_entity.type
_entity.pdbx_description
1 polymer ?
#
loop_
_entity_poly.entity_id
_entity_poly.type
_entity_poly.pdbx_seq_one_letter_code
_entity_poly.pdbx_strand_id
1 'polypeptide(L)'
;MDRFRQYGLWERYSDLYPRHDLIYTIGISNYHQDWFFAQVPRNMGNHTYQATTWQIKFEIENATPRTGNYTLQVALASASASELQVRFNDRRAKRPHFRTRLIGRDNAIARHGIHGLYWFYSINVPSRLLRQGNNTVYLTQSRSKSPVGGIMYDYIRLEGPPETGPSVE
;
A
#
# COMPACT_ATOMS: atom_id res chain seq x y z
N MET A 1 -20.25 10.30 -17.96
CA MET A 1 -19.67 11.36 -17.13
C MET A 1 -20.47 11.41 -15.83
N ASP A 2 -19.88 11.90 -14.73
CA ASP A 2 -20.45 11.97 -13.36
C ASP A 2 -20.36 10.72 -12.46
N ARG A 3 -19.14 10.19 -12.27
CA ARG A 3 -18.84 9.20 -11.20
C ARG A 3 -17.85 9.70 -10.13
N PHE A 4 -17.50 10.98 -10.13
CA PHE A 4 -16.44 11.54 -9.27
C PHE A 4 -16.95 12.45 -8.13
N ARG A 5 -18.27 12.62 -7.97
CA ARG A 5 -18.87 13.45 -6.91
C ARG A 5 -19.69 12.62 -5.92
N GLN A 6 -19.14 11.50 -5.45
CA GLN A 6 -19.72 10.78 -4.32
C GLN A 6 -19.12 11.35 -3.02
N TYR A 7 -19.88 12.19 -2.33
CA TYR A 7 -19.85 12.19 -0.87
C TYR A 7 -19.97 10.72 -0.43
N GLY A 8 -18.98 10.17 0.29
CA GLY A 8 -18.99 8.76 0.72
C GLY A 8 -17.87 7.85 0.19
N LEU A 9 -16.73 8.37 -0.27
CA LEU A 9 -15.57 7.53 -0.66
C LEU A 9 -15.14 6.59 0.50
N TRP A 10 -15.16 7.09 1.73
CA TRP A 10 -14.83 6.33 2.94
C TRP A 10 -15.95 5.37 3.39
N GLU A 11 -17.21 5.74 3.17
CA GLU A 11 -18.36 4.86 3.42
C GLU A 11 -18.30 3.66 2.48
N ARG A 12 -18.04 3.91 1.20
CA ARG A 12 -17.96 2.88 0.17
C ARG A 12 -16.83 1.87 0.41
N TYR A 13 -15.69 2.29 0.98
CA TYR A 13 -14.65 1.32 1.37
C TYR A 13 -15.20 0.34 2.42
N SER A 14 -15.94 0.82 3.42
CA SER A 14 -16.51 -0.03 4.47
C SER A 14 -17.59 -0.97 3.93
N ASP A 15 -18.36 -0.52 2.92
CA ASP A 15 -19.36 -1.35 2.23
C ASP A 15 -18.73 -2.46 1.38
N LEU A 16 -17.64 -2.14 0.67
CA LEU A 16 -16.91 -3.11 -0.16
C LEU A 16 -16.07 -4.09 0.67
N TYR A 17 -15.55 -3.63 1.80
CA TYR A 17 -14.59 -4.34 2.65
C TYR A 17 -15.07 -4.46 4.11
N PRO A 18 -16.27 -5.03 4.37
CA PRO A 18 -16.91 -4.99 5.68
C PRO A 18 -16.24 -5.87 6.73
N ARG A 19 -15.54 -6.94 6.29
CA ARG A 19 -14.93 -7.94 7.19
C ARG A 19 -13.42 -8.06 7.06
N HIS A 20 -12.88 -7.72 5.90
CA HIS A 20 -11.46 -7.81 5.58
C HIS A 20 -11.07 -6.61 4.73
N ASP A 21 -9.80 -6.27 4.71
CA ASP A 21 -9.25 -5.21 3.86
C ASP A 21 -8.91 -5.74 2.45
N LEU A 22 -8.61 -4.83 1.53
CA LEU A 22 -8.21 -5.16 0.15
C LEU A 22 -7.10 -6.22 0.10
N ILE A 23 -7.34 -7.25 -0.71
CA ILE A 23 -6.37 -8.28 -1.05
C ILE A 23 -6.21 -8.27 -2.56
N TYR A 24 -5.04 -7.88 -3.04
CA TYR A 24 -4.68 -7.87 -4.44
C TYR A 24 -3.67 -8.97 -4.72
N THR A 25 -3.94 -9.86 -5.68
CA THR A 25 -3.05 -10.95 -6.05
C THR A 25 -2.50 -10.72 -7.44
N ILE A 26 -1.19 -10.53 -7.56
CA ILE A 26 -0.50 -10.32 -8.84
C ILE A 26 -0.78 -11.52 -9.78
N GLY A 27 -1.13 -11.22 -11.03
CA GLY A 27 -1.48 -12.23 -12.04
C GLY A 27 -2.90 -12.79 -11.95
N ILE A 28 -3.67 -12.47 -10.89
CA ILE A 28 -5.04 -12.98 -10.68
C ILE A 28 -6.05 -11.83 -10.58
N SER A 29 -5.76 -10.81 -9.76
CA SER A 29 -6.65 -9.66 -9.56
C SER A 29 -6.61 -8.69 -10.75
N ASN A 30 -7.75 -8.06 -11.03
CA ASN A 30 -7.91 -7.04 -12.07
C ASN A 30 -7.82 -5.63 -11.48
N TYR A 31 -6.82 -4.84 -11.88
CA TYR A 31 -6.63 -3.49 -11.33
C TYR A 31 -7.80 -2.53 -11.60
N HIS A 32 -8.62 -2.75 -12.63
CA HIS A 32 -9.79 -1.91 -12.90
C HIS A 32 -10.95 -2.15 -11.92
N GLN A 33 -10.96 -3.30 -11.23
CA GLN A 33 -12.09 -3.75 -10.41
C GLN A 33 -11.69 -4.00 -8.95
N ASP A 34 -10.53 -4.62 -8.74
CA ASP A 34 -10.08 -5.14 -7.44
C ASP A 34 -9.10 -4.19 -6.75
N TRP A 35 -8.58 -3.18 -7.46
CA TRP A 35 -7.76 -2.14 -6.86
C TRP A 35 -8.62 -0.95 -6.45
N PHE A 36 -8.79 -0.77 -5.16
CA PHE A 36 -9.36 0.46 -4.63
C PHE A 36 -8.25 1.52 -4.54
N PHE A 37 -8.44 2.69 -5.14
CA PHE A 37 -7.35 3.66 -5.32
C PHE A 37 -6.95 4.41 -4.04
N ALA A 38 -7.80 4.41 -3.00
CA ALA A 38 -7.60 5.17 -1.76
C ALA A 38 -7.70 4.30 -0.50
N GLN A 39 -6.61 4.17 0.24
CA GLN A 39 -6.60 3.51 1.54
C GLN A 39 -7.05 4.46 2.64
N VAL A 40 -8.24 4.20 3.17
CA VAL A 40 -8.90 4.96 4.23
C VAL A 40 -9.15 4.07 5.45
N PRO A 41 -9.33 4.63 6.65
CA PRO A 41 -9.83 3.90 7.81
C PRO A 41 -11.20 3.27 7.54
N ARG A 42 -11.43 2.06 8.06
CA ARG A 42 -12.76 1.43 8.03
C ARG A 42 -13.65 2.09 9.07
N ASN A 43 -14.85 2.50 8.68
CA ASN A 43 -15.87 2.98 9.60
C ASN A 43 -16.46 1.78 10.37
N MET A 44 -16.35 1.80 11.70
CA MET A 44 -16.88 0.76 12.58
C MET A 44 -18.24 1.15 13.18
N GLY A 45 -18.83 2.28 12.75
CA GLY A 45 -19.99 2.89 13.37
C GLY A 45 -19.63 3.77 14.58
N ASN A 46 -20.61 4.53 15.08
CA ASN A 46 -20.47 5.39 16.27
C ASN A 46 -19.22 6.29 16.25
N HIS A 47 -18.90 6.90 15.09
CA HIS A 47 -17.72 7.74 14.89
C HIS A 47 -16.37 7.06 15.23
N THR A 48 -16.33 5.73 15.24
CA THR A 48 -15.13 4.95 15.52
C THR A 48 -14.56 4.43 14.21
N TYR A 49 -13.25 4.61 14.01
CA TYR A 49 -12.56 4.16 12.80
C TYR A 49 -11.41 3.23 13.12
N GLN A 50 -11.22 2.25 12.25
CA GLN A 50 -10.16 1.24 12.37
C GLN A 50 -9.12 1.41 11.27
N ALA A 51 -7.84 1.28 11.64
CA ALA A 51 -6.73 1.21 10.70
C ALA A 51 -6.91 0.04 9.71
N THR A 52 -6.52 0.24 8.46
CA THR A 52 -6.68 -0.75 7.39
C THR A 52 -5.34 -1.31 6.95
N THR A 53 -5.29 -2.59 6.63
CA THR A 53 -4.10 -3.29 6.14
C THR A 53 -4.37 -3.99 4.81
N TRP A 54 -3.90 -3.42 3.71
CA TRP A 54 -3.97 -4.06 2.41
C TRP A 54 -2.91 -5.15 2.27
N GLN A 55 -3.22 -6.16 1.47
CA GLN A 55 -2.34 -7.28 1.15
C GLN A 55 -2.08 -7.32 -0.35
N ILE A 56 -0.82 -7.24 -0.75
CA ILE A 56 -0.40 -7.50 -2.13
C ILE A 56 0.32 -8.84 -2.14
N LYS A 57 -0.33 -9.85 -2.71
CA LYS A 57 0.18 -11.22 -2.82
C LYS A 57 0.85 -11.41 -4.17
N PHE A 58 2.02 -12.00 -4.18
CA PHE A 58 2.80 -12.20 -5.39
C PHE A 58 3.71 -13.41 -5.24
N GLU A 59 4.11 -14.00 -6.36
CA GLU A 59 5.02 -15.13 -6.39
C GLU A 59 6.39 -14.69 -6.89
N ILE A 60 7.44 -15.23 -6.27
CA ILE A 60 8.81 -15.17 -6.78
C ILE A 60 9.12 -16.58 -7.27
N GLU A 61 9.06 -16.78 -8.60
CA GLU A 61 9.52 -18.00 -9.24
C GLU A 61 11.02 -18.23 -9.01
N ASN A 62 11.47 -19.44 -9.30
CA ASN A 62 12.83 -19.95 -9.09
C ASN A 62 13.89 -19.19 -9.92
N ALA A 63 14.09 -17.91 -9.63
CA ALA A 63 15.29 -17.18 -9.99
C ALA A 63 16.36 -17.63 -9.00
N THR A 64 17.51 -18.04 -9.53
CA THR A 64 18.80 -18.21 -8.82
C THR A 64 18.87 -17.41 -7.52
N PRO A 65 19.47 -17.93 -6.42
CA PRO A 65 19.48 -17.26 -5.13
C PRO A 65 19.89 -15.81 -5.33
N ARG A 66 18.90 -14.90 -5.31
CA ARG A 66 19.12 -13.48 -5.60
C ARG A 66 19.84 -12.92 -4.40
N THR A 67 21.16 -12.98 -4.44
CA THR A 67 22.09 -12.43 -3.46
C THR A 67 22.08 -10.91 -3.63
N GLY A 68 21.00 -10.27 -3.19
CA GLY A 68 20.86 -8.82 -3.34
C GLY A 68 19.57 -8.31 -2.71
N ASN A 69 19.52 -7.01 -2.47
CA ASN A 69 18.31 -6.38 -1.98
C ASN A 69 17.39 -6.07 -3.16
N TYR A 70 16.10 -6.30 -2.93
CA TYR A 70 15.04 -5.81 -3.78
C TYR A 70 14.75 -4.35 -3.43
N THR A 71 14.07 -3.64 -4.32
CA THR A 71 13.62 -2.27 -4.07
C THR A 71 12.11 -2.18 -4.25
N LEU A 72 11.39 -1.74 -3.21
CA LEU A 72 9.98 -1.42 -3.31
C LEU A 72 9.82 0.10 -3.51
N GLN A 73 9.37 0.49 -4.69
CA GLN A 73 8.98 1.85 -5.03
C GLN A 73 7.50 2.05 -4.68
N VAL A 74 7.19 3.09 -3.93
CA VAL A 74 5.82 3.48 -3.57
C VAL A 74 5.62 4.96 -3.88
N ALA A 75 4.71 5.24 -4.80
CA ALA A 75 4.28 6.59 -5.15
C ALA A 75 2.86 6.84 -4.65
N LEU A 76 2.67 7.96 -3.96
CA LEU A 76 1.39 8.41 -3.45
C LEU A 76 0.98 9.68 -4.18
N ALA A 77 -0.17 9.64 -4.85
CA ALA A 77 -0.79 10.79 -5.48
C ALA A 77 -1.25 11.84 -4.45
N SER A 78 -1.59 11.37 -3.23
CA SER A 78 -1.96 12.22 -2.10
C SER A 78 -1.89 11.43 -0.79
N ALA A 79 -1.75 12.13 0.32
CA ALA A 79 -1.99 11.60 1.65
C ALA A 79 -2.62 12.70 2.52
N SER A 80 -3.44 12.31 3.49
CA SER A 80 -4.01 13.22 4.50
C SER A 80 -4.02 12.55 5.86
N ALA A 81 -3.45 13.23 6.86
CA ALA A 81 -3.36 12.80 8.26
C ALA A 81 -3.02 11.31 8.46
N SER A 82 -2.11 10.78 7.64
CA SER A 82 -1.88 9.34 7.48
C SER A 82 -0.46 8.92 7.81
N GLU A 83 -0.27 7.63 8.03
CA GLU A 83 1.05 7.02 8.17
C GLU A 83 1.01 5.67 7.47
N LEU A 84 1.84 5.52 6.43
CA LEU A 84 2.05 4.25 5.76
C LEU A 84 3.08 3.44 6.53
N GLN A 85 2.75 2.19 6.82
CA GLN A 85 3.67 1.18 7.32
C GLN A 85 3.72 0.00 6.35
N VAL A 86 4.92 -0.45 6.02
CA VAL A 86 5.15 -1.59 5.12
C VAL A 86 5.73 -2.76 5.90
N ARG A 87 5.14 -3.95 5.70
CA ARG A 87 5.68 -5.22 6.20
C ARG A 87 5.75 -6.25 5.09
N PHE A 88 6.70 -7.18 5.19
CA PHE A 88 6.87 -8.27 4.24
C PHE A 88 6.66 -9.59 4.98
N ASN A 89 5.80 -10.44 4.43
CA ASN A 89 5.50 -11.82 4.85
C ASN A 89 4.93 -12.04 6.26
N ASP A 90 5.26 -11.21 7.24
CA ASP A 90 4.69 -11.20 8.58
C ASP A 90 3.95 -9.88 8.85
N ARG A 91 2.61 -9.94 8.82
CA ARG A 91 1.74 -8.81 9.17
C ARG A 91 1.91 -8.36 10.63
N ARG A 92 2.24 -9.29 11.53
CA ARG A 92 2.29 -9.08 12.98
C ARG A 92 3.68 -8.70 13.48
N ALA A 93 4.66 -8.55 12.58
CA ALA A 93 5.98 -8.07 12.91
C ALA A 93 5.91 -6.82 13.80
N LYS A 94 6.51 -6.92 14.99
CA LYS A 94 6.43 -5.91 16.07
C LYS A 94 6.79 -4.52 15.59
N ARG A 95 7.80 -4.42 14.72
CA ARG A 95 8.18 -3.17 14.05
C ARG A 95 7.91 -3.31 12.55
N PRO A 96 7.31 -2.28 11.91
CA PRO A 96 7.23 -2.28 10.45
C PRO A 96 8.63 -2.19 9.85
N HIS A 97 8.82 -2.81 8.69
CA HIS A 97 10.10 -2.77 7.97
C HIS A 97 10.38 -1.37 7.40
N PHE A 98 9.32 -0.63 7.09
CA PHE A 98 9.36 0.78 6.72
C PHE A 98 8.15 1.53 7.26
N ARG A 99 8.31 2.82 7.59
CA ARG A 99 7.21 3.72 7.94
C ARG A 99 7.48 5.15 7.50
N THR A 100 6.46 5.87 7.08
CA THR A 100 6.57 7.27 6.64
C THR A 100 6.53 8.28 7.78
N ARG A 101 6.11 7.86 8.99
CA ARG A 101 5.54 8.75 10.03
C ARG A 101 4.30 9.49 9.50
N LEU A 102 3.85 10.52 10.20
CA LEU A 102 2.72 11.35 9.79
C LEU A 102 3.05 12.11 8.50
N ILE A 103 2.28 11.83 7.46
CA ILE A 103 2.30 12.48 6.15
C ILE A 103 0.92 13.06 5.83
N GLY A 104 0.87 13.97 4.88
CA GLY A 104 -0.38 14.62 4.49
C GLY A 104 -0.86 15.64 5.52
N ARG A 105 -0.08 16.70 5.74
CA ARG A 105 -0.57 17.92 6.40
C ARG A 105 -1.51 18.75 5.49
N ASP A 106 -1.84 18.24 4.31
CA ASP A 106 -2.79 18.83 3.38
C ASP A 106 -4.18 18.18 3.47
N ASN A 107 -5.19 18.88 2.96
CA ASN A 107 -6.60 18.50 3.00
C ASN A 107 -7.09 17.93 1.66
N ALA A 108 -6.21 17.42 0.78
CA ALA A 108 -6.61 17.04 -0.58
C ALA A 108 -7.69 15.95 -0.59
N ILE A 109 -7.59 14.93 0.28
CA ILE A 109 -8.64 13.90 0.43
C ILE A 109 -9.95 14.50 0.96
N ALA A 110 -9.88 15.38 1.96
CA ALA A 110 -11.05 16.08 2.50
C ALA A 110 -11.69 17.07 1.50
N ARG A 111 -11.00 17.40 0.41
CA ARG A 111 -11.45 18.34 -0.64
C ARG A 111 -11.66 17.68 -2.01
N HIS A 112 -11.62 16.35 -2.11
CA HIS A 112 -11.72 15.64 -3.39
C HIS A 112 -10.67 16.06 -4.44
N GLY A 113 -9.49 16.50 -4.01
CA GLY A 113 -8.39 16.82 -4.91
C GLY A 113 -7.87 15.56 -5.60
N ILE A 114 -7.72 15.61 -6.91
CA ILE A 114 -7.15 14.51 -7.71
C ILE A 114 -5.61 14.42 -7.57
N HIS A 115 -4.98 15.42 -6.95
CA HIS A 115 -3.57 15.43 -6.55
C HIS A 115 -3.38 16.25 -5.26
N GLY A 116 -2.60 15.74 -4.31
CA GLY A 116 -2.08 16.47 -3.15
C GLY A 116 -0.58 16.71 -3.29
N LEU A 117 0.16 16.84 -2.19
CA LEU A 117 1.62 16.72 -2.27
C LEU A 117 1.98 15.29 -2.72
N TYR A 118 2.79 15.17 -3.78
CA TYR A 118 3.29 13.88 -4.25
C TYR A 118 4.34 13.33 -3.29
N TRP A 119 4.21 12.06 -2.90
CA TRP A 119 5.18 11.38 -2.06
C TRP A 119 5.77 10.21 -2.82
N PHE A 120 7.10 10.11 -2.82
CA PHE A 120 7.82 8.99 -3.42
C PHE A 120 8.76 8.36 -2.41
N TYR A 121 8.68 7.05 -2.27
CA TYR A 121 9.50 6.27 -1.36
C TYR A 121 10.18 5.12 -2.10
N SER A 122 11.51 5.10 -2.06
CA SER A 122 12.34 3.98 -2.46
C SER A 122 12.75 3.20 -1.21
N ILE A 123 12.23 1.99 -1.04
CA ILE A 123 12.36 1.18 0.17
C ILE A 123 13.27 -0.02 -0.14
N ASN A 124 14.42 -0.08 0.53
CA ASN A 124 15.31 -1.24 0.45
C ASN A 124 14.67 -2.47 1.13
N VAL A 125 14.58 -3.58 0.41
CA VAL A 125 13.97 -4.84 0.86
C VAL A 125 15.03 -5.94 0.83
N PRO A 126 15.65 -6.26 1.99
CA PRO A 126 16.58 -7.38 2.06
C PRO A 126 15.94 -8.68 1.59
N SER A 127 16.64 -9.46 0.75
CA SER A 127 16.14 -10.72 0.21
C SER A 127 15.66 -11.70 1.28
N ARG A 128 16.29 -11.70 2.47
CA ARG A 128 15.87 -12.50 3.63
C ARG A 128 14.45 -12.25 4.14
N LEU A 129 13.83 -11.11 3.76
CA LEU A 129 12.44 -10.81 4.08
C LEU A 129 11.46 -11.48 3.11
N LEU A 130 11.96 -11.96 1.98
CA LEU A 130 11.24 -12.63 0.92
C LEU A 130 11.64 -14.11 0.89
N ARG A 131 10.82 -14.92 0.23
CA ARG A 131 11.06 -16.36 0.07
C ARG A 131 10.73 -16.77 -1.35
N GLN A 132 11.24 -17.92 -1.78
CA GLN A 132 10.78 -18.54 -3.00
C GLN A 132 9.28 -18.88 -2.89
N GLY A 133 8.56 -18.73 -4.00
CA GLY A 133 7.11 -18.96 -4.05
C GLY A 133 6.32 -17.76 -3.50
N ASN A 134 5.29 -18.05 -2.71
CA ASN A 134 4.30 -17.07 -2.28
C ASN A 134 4.81 -16.07 -1.24
N ASN A 135 4.72 -14.79 -1.58
CA ASN A 135 5.04 -13.65 -0.72
C ASN A 135 3.84 -12.72 -0.53
N THR A 136 3.90 -11.88 0.50
CA THR A 136 2.89 -10.83 0.72
C THR A 136 3.54 -9.55 1.21
N VAL A 137 3.25 -8.44 0.54
CA VAL A 137 3.48 -7.08 1.07
C VAL A 137 2.21 -6.64 1.80
N TYR A 138 2.37 -6.19 3.04
CA TYR A 138 1.30 -5.59 3.83
C TYR A 138 1.50 -4.08 3.87
N LEU A 139 0.49 -3.33 3.42
CA LEU A 139 0.45 -1.88 3.46
C LEU A 139 -0.58 -1.44 4.51
N THR A 140 -0.12 -0.89 5.62
CA THR A 140 -0.99 -0.44 6.71
C THR A 140 -1.04 1.07 6.76
N GLN A 141 -2.23 1.65 6.61
CA GLN A 141 -2.52 2.99 7.08
C GLN A 141 -2.83 2.87 8.57
N SER A 142 -1.96 3.40 9.44
CA SER A 142 -2.05 3.15 10.89
C SER A 142 -2.85 4.20 11.68
N ARG A 143 -3.38 5.23 11.01
CA ARG A 143 -4.01 6.41 11.66
C ARG A 143 -5.51 6.42 11.39
N SER A 144 -6.30 6.13 12.41
CA SER A 144 -7.76 6.03 12.31
C SER A 144 -8.51 7.01 13.21
N LYS A 145 -7.98 8.23 13.37
CA LYS A 145 -8.62 9.27 14.20
C LYS A 145 -9.74 10.03 13.49
N SER A 146 -9.88 9.88 12.18
CA SER A 146 -10.79 10.67 11.34
C SER A 146 -11.21 9.85 10.11
N PRO A 147 -12.44 10.04 9.60
CA PRO A 147 -12.91 9.37 8.38
C PRO A 147 -12.14 9.81 7.12
N VAL A 148 -11.59 11.03 7.12
CA VAL A 148 -10.95 11.63 5.94
C VAL A 148 -9.43 11.44 5.90
N GLY A 149 -8.85 10.79 6.92
CA GLY A 149 -7.46 10.37 6.83
C GLY A 149 -7.31 9.30 5.76
N GLY A 150 -6.33 9.41 4.87
CA GLY A 150 -6.09 8.34 3.90
C GLY A 150 -4.85 8.52 3.05
N ILE A 151 -4.58 7.52 2.23
CA ILE A 151 -3.47 7.44 1.27
C ILE A 151 -4.06 7.14 -0.10
N MET A 152 -3.75 7.94 -1.11
CA MET A 152 -4.08 7.65 -2.51
C MET A 152 -2.82 7.17 -3.23
N TYR A 153 -2.89 5.98 -3.80
CA TYR A 153 -1.76 5.37 -4.50
C TYR A 153 -1.74 5.79 -5.97
N ASP A 154 -0.55 6.10 -6.46
CA ASP A 154 -0.29 6.30 -7.90
C ASP A 154 0.26 5.00 -8.49
N TYR A 155 1.42 4.54 -8.01
CA TYR A 155 1.95 3.24 -8.37
C TYR A 155 2.76 2.59 -7.25
N ILE A 156 2.86 1.27 -7.32
CA ILE A 156 3.69 0.43 -6.46
C ILE A 156 4.46 -0.54 -7.36
N ARG A 157 5.78 -0.60 -7.20
CA ARG A 157 6.66 -1.45 -8.02
C ARG A 157 7.68 -2.14 -7.13
N LEU A 158 7.81 -3.46 -7.25
CA LEU A 158 8.87 -4.24 -6.61
C LEU A 158 9.89 -4.65 -7.67
N GLU A 159 11.14 -4.25 -7.47
CA GLU A 159 12.26 -4.49 -8.39
C GLU A 159 13.19 -5.53 -7.78
N GLY A 160 13.64 -6.48 -8.62
CA GLY A 160 14.72 -7.39 -8.26
C GLY A 160 16.05 -6.66 -8.09
N PRO A 161 17.03 -7.28 -7.41
CA PRO A 161 18.39 -6.77 -7.41
C PRO A 161 18.92 -6.67 -8.86
N PRO A 162 19.87 -5.75 -9.14
CA PRO A 162 20.55 -5.70 -10.43
C PRO A 162 21.12 -7.07 -10.77
N GLU A 163 21.03 -7.48 -12.03
CA GLU A 163 21.75 -8.66 -12.49
C GLU A 163 23.24 -8.36 -12.37
N THR A 164 23.97 -9.18 -11.60
CA THR A 164 25.41 -9.22 -11.69
C THR A 164 25.74 -9.85 -13.04
N GLY A 165 25.92 -9.04 -14.07
CA GLY A 165 26.56 -9.48 -15.31
C GLY A 165 27.94 -10.06 -15.00
N PRO A 166 28.46 -10.98 -15.83
CA PRO A 166 29.82 -11.47 -15.64
C PRO A 166 30.79 -10.28 -15.65
N SER A 167 31.70 -10.25 -14.67
CA SER A 167 32.86 -9.38 -14.69
C SER A 167 33.55 -9.60 -16.03
N VAL A 168 33.63 -8.56 -16.86
CA VAL A 168 34.45 -8.60 -18.07
C VAL A 168 35.90 -8.56 -17.57
N GLU A 169 36.57 -9.72 -17.58
CA GLU A 169 38.04 -9.80 -17.57
C GLU A 169 38.59 -9.39 -18.94
#